data_AF-A0AAC9ERH8-F1
#
_entry.id   AF-A0AAC9ERH8-F1
#
_cell.length_a   1.000
_cell.length_b   1.000
_cell.length_c   1.000
_cell.angle_alpha   90.00
_cell.angle_beta   90.00
_cell.angle_gamma   90.00
#
_symmetry.space_group_name_H-M   'P 1'
#
loop_
_entity.id
_entity.type
_entity.pdbx_description
1 polymer ?
#
loop_
_entity_poly.entity_id
_entity_poly.type
_entity_poly.pdbx_seq_one_letter_code
_entity_poly.pdbx_strand_id
1 'polypeptide(L)'
;MRYVDVITQLTSNAIDVGLNPTKRRYWPRFAFHFTDILNAVSILNSGFLVSRDYASSHHIMINDNASGSVISGTKDVVEQMVRFYFRPRTPTQFYNEGFQTSYSRAQRKLVANCPVPVFFLFSLPELLSLPNARFSDRTLARSEDVKLMSSPEAFSELPFQYIYHDTSMRGLSPEQKRDVTGHKHAEIVVPEKVDLSLLRQILVRSVAEKTTLLELLHESGNYRFDDFIQLGDESTFYMDRNFVRNVSMSPTGFSIQNRVKNPYPSDWGATNATEPKYAVNSDVSDRYLNVTIKSVTPDGRVVNWPGAEHKALFKEQMSFRLRRPEPAYTLEVMVDDHVAYKGQCNSVEDELPF
;
A
#
# COMPACT_ATOMS: atom_id res chain seq x y z
N MET A 1 -11.00 -33.48 -1.21
CA MET A 1 -9.82 -32.81 -0.63
C MET A 1 -10.27 -31.48 -0.03
N ARG A 2 -9.58 -30.86 0.95
CA ARG A 2 -9.94 -29.51 1.43
C ARG A 2 -8.85 -28.50 1.05
N TYR A 3 -9.21 -27.22 0.91
CA TYR A 3 -8.24 -26.15 0.64
C TYR A 3 -7.10 -26.10 1.66
N VAL A 4 -7.42 -26.31 2.95
CA VAL A 4 -6.44 -26.34 4.03
C VAL A 4 -5.39 -27.45 3.85
N ASP A 5 -5.75 -28.56 3.22
CA ASP A 5 -4.83 -29.67 2.99
C ASP A 5 -3.76 -29.27 1.95
N VAL A 6 -4.18 -28.62 0.85
CA VAL A 6 -3.27 -28.07 -0.18
C VAL A 6 -2.37 -26.96 0.40
N ILE A 7 -2.94 -26.05 1.19
CA ILE A 7 -2.18 -24.98 1.85
C ILE A 7 -1.16 -25.54 2.83
N THR A 8 -1.51 -26.62 3.55
CA THR A 8 -0.56 -27.32 4.44
C THR A 8 0.59 -27.90 3.63
N GLN A 9 0.33 -28.50 2.46
CA GLN A 9 1.38 -29.02 1.58
C GLN A 9 2.29 -27.91 1.02
N LEU A 10 1.74 -26.75 0.67
CA LEU A 10 2.52 -25.59 0.22
C LEU A 10 3.43 -25.05 1.34
N THR A 11 2.89 -24.92 2.55
CA THR A 11 3.62 -24.34 3.70
C THR A 11 4.66 -25.30 4.29
N SER A 12 4.43 -26.62 4.21
CA SER A 12 5.35 -27.67 4.68
C SER A 12 6.44 -28.03 3.66
N ASN A 13 6.38 -27.48 2.45
CA ASN A 13 7.24 -27.81 1.31
C ASN A 13 7.02 -29.22 0.73
N ALA A 14 5.86 -29.82 0.94
CA ALA A 14 5.46 -31.04 0.21
C ALA A 14 5.18 -30.73 -1.27
N ILE A 15 4.71 -29.51 -1.57
CA ILE A 15 4.70 -28.93 -2.93
C ILE A 15 5.78 -27.83 -2.94
N ASP A 16 6.85 -28.03 -3.71
CA ASP A 16 7.87 -27.00 -3.88
C ASP A 16 7.40 -25.94 -4.88
N VAL A 17 7.47 -24.69 -4.45
CA VAL A 17 7.03 -23.51 -5.20
C VAL A 17 8.15 -22.46 -5.34
N GLY A 18 9.38 -22.82 -4.98
CA GLY A 18 10.55 -21.95 -5.13
C GLY A 18 10.59 -20.77 -4.15
N LEU A 19 9.73 -20.76 -3.14
CA LEU A 19 9.76 -19.76 -2.07
C LEU A 19 10.86 -20.08 -1.05
N ASN A 20 11.51 -19.03 -0.54
CA ASN A 20 12.40 -19.19 0.62
C ASN A 20 11.58 -19.57 1.88
N PRO A 21 12.22 -20.12 2.93
CA PRO A 21 11.51 -20.62 4.12
C PRO A 21 10.58 -19.60 4.79
N THR A 22 10.99 -18.33 4.87
CA THR A 22 10.18 -17.25 5.46
C THR A 22 8.91 -17.00 4.66
N LYS A 23 9.04 -16.79 3.35
CA LYS A 23 7.90 -16.53 2.46
C LYS A 23 6.98 -17.75 2.33
N ARG A 24 7.53 -18.97 2.35
CA ARG A 24 6.75 -20.21 2.29
C ARG A 24 5.79 -20.36 3.48
N ARG A 25 6.21 -19.94 4.67
CA ARG A 25 5.35 -19.98 5.87
C ARG A 25 4.27 -18.91 5.87
N TYR A 26 4.37 -17.92 4.98
CA TYR A 26 3.59 -16.69 5.03
C TYR A 26 2.66 -16.55 3.82
N TRP A 27 3.17 -16.47 2.59
CA TRP A 27 2.36 -16.20 1.40
C TRP A 27 1.21 -17.19 1.20
N PRO A 28 1.43 -18.53 1.24
CA PRO A 28 0.35 -19.47 0.96
C PRO A 28 -0.74 -19.55 2.03
N ARG A 29 -0.62 -18.80 3.13
CA ARG A 29 -1.63 -18.77 4.20
C ARG A 29 -2.65 -17.66 4.01
N PHE A 30 -2.34 -16.67 3.19
CA PHE A 30 -3.12 -15.44 3.10
C PHE A 30 -3.58 -15.14 1.67
N ALA A 31 -4.76 -14.53 1.58
CA ALA A 31 -5.19 -13.79 0.42
C ALA A 31 -4.91 -12.30 0.67
N PHE A 32 -4.30 -11.65 -0.31
CA PHE A 32 -3.78 -10.28 -0.19
C PHE A 32 -4.66 -9.29 -0.92
N HIS A 33 -5.08 -8.24 -0.25
CA HIS A 33 -5.69 -7.06 -0.87
C HIS A 33 -4.79 -5.84 -0.65
N PHE A 34 -4.54 -5.09 -1.72
CA PHE A 34 -3.62 -3.94 -1.76
C PHE A 34 -4.39 -2.66 -2.07
N THR A 35 -4.28 -1.65 -1.21
CA THR A 35 -4.99 -0.37 -1.38
C THR A 35 -4.21 0.79 -0.78
N ASP A 36 -4.54 2.02 -1.14
CA ASP A 36 -4.06 3.25 -0.48
C ASP A 36 -4.69 3.45 0.91
N ILE A 37 -3.99 4.17 1.78
CA ILE A 37 -4.35 4.39 3.19
C ILE A 37 -5.73 5.02 3.40
N LEU A 38 -6.16 5.96 2.56
CA LEU A 38 -7.47 6.59 2.73
C LEU A 38 -8.62 5.62 2.44
N ASN A 39 -8.45 4.79 1.41
CA ASN A 39 -9.38 3.68 1.17
C ASN A 39 -9.33 2.67 2.31
N ALA A 40 -8.14 2.39 2.87
CA ALA A 40 -8.01 1.48 4.00
C ALA A 40 -8.82 1.97 5.20
N VAL A 41 -8.76 3.26 5.54
CA VAL A 41 -9.59 3.87 6.58
C VAL A 41 -11.09 3.68 6.28
N SER A 42 -11.53 3.94 5.05
CA SER A 42 -12.93 3.74 4.63
C SER A 42 -13.40 2.27 4.79
N ILE A 43 -12.56 1.32 4.38
CA ILE A 43 -12.81 -0.13 4.50
C ILE A 43 -12.91 -0.54 5.97
N LEU A 44 -11.97 -0.09 6.81
CA LEU A 44 -11.93 -0.44 8.22
C LEU A 44 -13.10 0.18 9.01
N ASN A 45 -13.51 1.40 8.68
CA ASN A 45 -14.66 2.06 9.30
C ASN A 45 -15.99 1.45 8.87
N SER A 46 -16.13 1.04 7.60
CA SER A 46 -17.35 0.37 7.13
C SER A 46 -17.46 -1.09 7.59
N GLY A 47 -16.33 -1.75 7.90
CA GLY A 47 -16.31 -3.15 8.31
C GLY A 47 -16.39 -4.14 7.15
N PHE A 48 -16.37 -3.66 5.91
CA PHE A 48 -16.46 -4.48 4.70
C PHE A 48 -15.45 -4.03 3.64
N LEU A 49 -14.89 -5.01 2.94
CA LEU A 49 -14.22 -4.80 1.67
C LEU A 49 -15.24 -5.00 0.55
N VAL A 50 -15.45 -4.00 -0.30
CA VAL A 50 -16.49 -4.01 -1.34
C VAL A 50 -15.89 -4.02 -2.75
N SER A 51 -16.68 -4.47 -3.73
CA SER A 51 -16.31 -4.45 -5.13
C SER A 51 -16.19 -3.02 -5.66
N ARG A 52 -15.52 -2.88 -6.80
CA ARG A 52 -15.28 -1.58 -7.41
C ARG A 52 -16.59 -0.91 -7.83
N ASP A 53 -17.51 -1.68 -8.39
CA ASP A 53 -18.83 -1.19 -8.80
C ASP A 53 -19.67 -0.75 -7.61
N TYR A 54 -19.64 -1.53 -6.52
CA TYR A 54 -20.32 -1.17 -5.29
C TYR A 54 -19.74 0.14 -4.72
N ALA A 55 -18.42 0.24 -4.63
CA ALA A 55 -17.75 1.42 -4.11
C ALA A 55 -18.05 2.67 -4.95
N SER A 56 -18.11 2.53 -6.27
CA SER A 56 -18.39 3.63 -7.20
C SER A 56 -19.85 4.08 -7.13
N SER A 57 -20.80 3.13 -7.16
CA SER A 57 -22.24 3.43 -7.06
C SER A 57 -22.62 4.08 -5.73
N HIS A 58 -21.88 3.80 -4.65
CA HIS A 58 -22.14 4.35 -3.31
C HIS A 58 -21.18 5.49 -2.92
N HIS A 59 -20.31 5.94 -3.82
CA HIS A 59 -19.35 7.04 -3.58
C HIS A 59 -18.42 6.82 -2.37
N ILE A 60 -17.97 5.58 -2.16
CA ILE A 60 -17.14 5.15 -1.02
C ILE A 60 -15.62 5.18 -1.36
N MET A 61 -15.27 5.10 -2.65
CA MET A 61 -13.87 5.04 -3.10
C MET A 61 -13.24 6.44 -3.14
N ILE A 62 -12.14 6.63 -2.40
CA ILE A 62 -11.41 7.91 -2.35
C ILE A 62 -10.28 7.94 -3.38
N ASN A 63 -9.49 6.86 -3.47
CA ASN A 63 -8.36 6.74 -4.38
C ASN A 63 -8.45 5.49 -5.27
N ASP A 64 -8.21 5.64 -6.57
CA ASP A 64 -8.18 4.49 -7.49
C ASP A 64 -6.76 3.93 -7.64
N ASN A 65 -6.55 2.72 -7.11
CA ASN A 65 -5.23 2.08 -7.08
C ASN A 65 -4.88 1.35 -8.39
N ALA A 66 -5.81 1.28 -9.35
CA ALA A 66 -5.61 0.65 -10.66
C ALA A 66 -5.52 1.72 -11.77
N SER A 67 -4.81 1.42 -12.85
CA SER A 67 -4.70 2.37 -13.97
C SER A 67 -5.94 2.29 -14.86
N GLY A 68 -6.34 3.42 -15.47
CA GLY A 68 -7.47 3.47 -16.41
C GLY A 68 -7.47 2.38 -17.48
N SER A 69 -6.29 2.00 -18.00
CA SER A 69 -6.12 0.93 -18.99
C SER A 69 -6.31 -0.50 -18.47
N VAL A 70 -6.21 -0.72 -17.16
CA VAL A 70 -6.53 -1.99 -16.50
C VAL A 70 -8.04 -2.07 -16.24
N ILE A 71 -8.64 -0.93 -15.89
CA ILE A 71 -10.07 -0.77 -15.65
C ILE A 71 -10.84 -1.01 -16.95
N SER A 72 -10.49 -0.30 -18.02
CA SER A 72 -11.15 -0.43 -19.33
C SER A 72 -11.00 -1.81 -19.98
N GLY A 73 -10.04 -2.63 -19.55
CA GLY A 73 -9.82 -3.99 -20.05
C GLY A 73 -10.44 -5.08 -19.18
N THR A 74 -11.03 -4.72 -18.03
CA THR A 74 -11.67 -5.65 -17.11
C THR A 74 -13.13 -5.78 -17.49
N LYS A 75 -13.64 -7.02 -17.64
CA LYS A 75 -15.07 -7.26 -17.92
C LYS A 75 -15.91 -6.72 -16.75
N ASP A 76 -17.08 -6.15 -17.05
CA ASP A 76 -18.03 -5.60 -16.06
C ASP A 76 -18.28 -6.55 -14.87
N VAL A 77 -18.39 -7.86 -15.14
CA VAL A 77 -18.60 -8.90 -14.12
C VAL A 77 -17.47 -8.95 -13.08
N VAL A 78 -16.24 -8.60 -13.45
CA VAL A 78 -15.08 -8.59 -12.55
C VAL A 78 -15.04 -7.29 -11.73
N GLU A 79 -15.59 -6.18 -12.23
CA GLU A 79 -15.72 -4.94 -11.46
C GLU A 79 -16.76 -5.06 -10.32
N GLN A 80 -17.72 -5.97 -10.49
CA GLN A 80 -18.70 -6.39 -9.48
C GLN A 80 -18.11 -7.31 -8.40
N MET A 81 -16.84 -7.69 -8.50
CA MET A 81 -16.19 -8.60 -7.55
C MET A 81 -15.11 -7.91 -6.70
N VAL A 82 -15.04 -8.29 -5.43
CA VAL A 82 -13.91 -8.03 -4.56
C VAL A 82 -12.74 -8.90 -5.01
N ARG A 83 -11.57 -8.29 -5.24
CA ARG A 83 -10.36 -8.96 -5.73
C ARG A 83 -9.30 -9.09 -4.65
N PHE A 84 -8.73 -10.28 -4.59
CA PHE A 84 -7.55 -10.60 -3.80
C PHE A 84 -6.52 -11.28 -4.69
N TYR A 85 -5.27 -11.25 -4.25
CA TYR A 85 -4.16 -11.94 -4.91
C TYR A 85 -3.63 -13.05 -3.99
N PHE A 86 -3.13 -14.12 -4.60
CA PHE A 86 -2.46 -15.18 -3.84
C PHE A 86 -1.14 -14.73 -3.21
N ARG A 87 -0.55 -13.64 -3.70
CA ARG A 87 0.73 -13.13 -3.19
C ARG A 87 0.80 -11.60 -3.22
N PRO A 88 1.64 -11.00 -2.37
CA PRO A 88 2.03 -9.62 -2.53
C PRO A 88 3.12 -9.50 -3.62
N ARG A 89 3.71 -8.32 -3.77
CA ARG A 89 4.73 -7.97 -4.78
C ARG A 89 4.28 -8.30 -6.19
N THR A 90 3.05 -7.93 -6.54
CA THR A 90 2.51 -8.15 -7.88
C THR A 90 3.12 -7.17 -8.90
N PRO A 91 3.11 -7.48 -10.21
CA PRO A 91 3.55 -6.54 -11.24
C PRO A 91 2.88 -5.15 -11.14
N THR A 92 1.57 -5.09 -10.86
CA THR A 92 0.85 -3.82 -10.65
C THR A 92 1.39 -3.06 -9.45
N GLN A 93 1.61 -3.74 -8.32
CA GLN A 93 2.18 -3.12 -7.13
C GLN A 93 3.54 -2.46 -7.42
N PHE A 94 4.43 -3.10 -8.20
CA PHE A 94 5.74 -2.53 -8.54
C PHE A 94 5.64 -1.15 -9.21
N TYR A 95 4.61 -0.94 -10.03
CA TYR A 95 4.40 0.33 -10.73
C TYR A 95 3.72 1.38 -9.85
N ASN A 96 2.85 0.97 -8.94
CA ASN A 96 1.96 1.87 -8.21
C ASN A 96 2.48 2.25 -6.82
N GLU A 97 3.29 1.40 -6.18
CA GLU A 97 3.69 1.54 -4.78
C GLU A 97 4.61 2.76 -4.54
N GLY A 98 4.19 3.69 -3.67
CA GLY A 98 4.97 4.84 -3.20
C GLY A 98 4.83 6.10 -4.03
N PHE A 99 5.35 7.22 -3.49
CA PHE A 99 5.28 8.53 -4.12
C PHE A 99 6.21 8.61 -5.34
N GLN A 100 5.69 9.19 -6.42
CA GLN A 100 6.33 9.27 -7.73
C GLN A 100 5.94 10.58 -8.38
N THR A 101 6.86 11.24 -9.06
CA THR A 101 6.55 12.49 -9.77
C THR A 101 5.58 12.24 -10.92
N SER A 102 4.74 13.22 -11.24
CA SER A 102 3.77 13.12 -12.34
C SER A 102 4.46 12.78 -13.67
N TYR A 103 5.63 13.37 -13.92
CA TYR A 103 6.49 13.05 -15.05
C TYR A 103 6.88 11.57 -15.07
N SER A 104 7.39 11.01 -13.96
CA SER A 104 7.78 9.59 -13.89
C SER A 104 6.60 8.65 -14.13
N ARG A 105 5.40 9.01 -13.66
CA ARG A 105 4.18 8.22 -13.88
C ARG A 105 3.74 8.27 -15.35
N ALA A 106 3.77 9.44 -15.98
CA ALA A 106 3.39 9.62 -17.38
C ALA A 106 4.26 8.83 -18.38
N GLN A 107 5.52 8.57 -18.03
CA GLN A 107 6.43 7.76 -18.86
C GLN A 107 6.13 6.26 -18.84
N ARG A 108 5.13 5.80 -18.06
CA ARG A 108 4.82 4.38 -17.88
C ARG A 108 3.56 3.97 -18.61
N LYS A 109 3.52 2.68 -18.96
CA LYS A 109 2.35 2.05 -19.61
C LYS A 109 1.10 2.01 -18.73
N LEU A 110 1.26 2.06 -17.40
CA LEU A 110 0.17 2.02 -16.42
C LEU A 110 0.26 3.29 -15.57
N VAL A 111 -0.71 4.19 -15.75
CA VAL A 111 -0.84 5.42 -14.96
C VAL A 111 -1.70 5.10 -13.75
N ALA A 112 -1.06 4.66 -12.67
CA ALA A 112 -1.70 4.46 -11.36
C ALA A 112 -0.72 4.78 -10.26
N ASN A 113 -1.26 5.12 -9.09
CA ASN A 113 -0.49 5.58 -7.95
C ASN A 113 -1.12 5.03 -6.67
N CYS A 114 -0.30 4.48 -5.79
CA CYS A 114 -0.68 4.09 -4.43
C CYS A 114 0.41 4.63 -3.50
N PRO A 115 0.33 5.93 -3.15
CA PRO A 115 1.40 6.62 -2.44
C PRO A 115 1.67 6.03 -1.07
N VAL A 116 0.61 5.68 -0.32
CA VAL A 116 0.70 5.11 1.02
C VAL A 116 -0.06 3.78 1.04
N PRO A 117 0.61 2.66 0.71
CA PRO A 117 -0.01 1.37 0.56
C PRO A 117 -0.28 0.69 1.91
N VAL A 118 -1.42 0.03 1.96
CA VAL A 118 -1.87 -0.83 3.04
C VAL A 118 -2.22 -2.19 2.44
N PHE A 119 -1.76 -3.25 3.09
CA PHE A 119 -2.16 -4.61 2.77
C PHE A 119 -3.14 -5.15 3.80
N PHE A 120 -4.26 -5.68 3.32
CA PHE A 120 -5.16 -6.52 4.12
C PHE A 120 -4.89 -7.99 3.82
N LEU A 121 -4.65 -8.77 4.88
CA LEU A 121 -4.36 -10.19 4.80
C LEU A 121 -5.53 -10.98 5.38
N PHE A 122 -6.17 -11.75 4.51
CA PHE A 122 -7.31 -12.59 4.86
C PHE A 122 -6.88 -14.05 4.95
N SER A 123 -7.51 -14.82 5.83
CA SER A 123 -7.30 -16.26 5.91
C SER A 123 -7.63 -16.92 4.56
N LEU A 124 -6.62 -17.40 3.84
CA LEU A 124 -6.81 -18.01 2.52
C LEU A 124 -7.79 -19.21 2.54
N PRO A 125 -7.69 -20.19 3.47
CA PRO A 125 -8.61 -21.32 3.46
C PRO A 125 -10.05 -20.90 3.75
N GLU A 126 -10.27 -19.94 4.65
CA GLU A 126 -11.62 -19.45 4.99
C GLU A 126 -12.20 -18.64 3.83
N LEU A 127 -11.41 -17.76 3.20
CA LEU A 127 -11.83 -16.97 2.05
C LEU A 127 -12.22 -17.85 0.86
N LEU A 128 -11.42 -18.87 0.53
CA LEU A 128 -11.73 -19.83 -0.53
C LEU A 128 -12.96 -20.69 -0.21
N SER A 129 -13.32 -20.81 1.07
CA SER A 129 -14.49 -21.55 1.52
C SER A 129 -15.77 -20.71 1.54
N LEU A 130 -15.69 -19.40 1.26
CA LEU A 130 -16.89 -18.56 1.15
C LEU A 130 -17.79 -19.04 0.01
N PRO A 131 -19.12 -18.97 0.18
CA PRO A 131 -20.05 -19.19 -0.91
C PRO A 131 -19.72 -18.26 -2.09
N ASN A 132 -19.71 -18.82 -3.30
CA ASN A 132 -19.40 -18.09 -4.54
C ASN A 132 -17.98 -17.50 -4.65
N ALA A 133 -17.07 -17.80 -3.72
CA ALA A 133 -15.66 -17.55 -3.96
C ALA A 133 -15.21 -18.32 -5.21
N ARG A 134 -14.46 -17.63 -6.06
CA ARG A 134 -13.83 -18.18 -7.25
C ARG A 134 -12.36 -17.77 -7.28
N PHE A 135 -11.57 -18.49 -8.05
CA PHE A 135 -10.17 -18.13 -8.28
C PHE A 135 -9.76 -18.42 -9.73
N SER A 136 -8.72 -17.74 -10.17
CA SER A 136 -8.07 -17.93 -11.46
C SER A 136 -6.59 -18.20 -11.27
N ASP A 137 -5.98 -18.86 -12.25
CA ASP A 137 -4.54 -19.09 -12.28
C ASP A 137 -3.74 -17.87 -12.79
N ARG A 138 -4.42 -16.83 -13.30
CA ARG A 138 -3.82 -15.63 -13.90
C ARG A 138 -4.74 -14.41 -13.76
N THR A 139 -4.24 -13.25 -14.18
CA THR A 139 -5.01 -11.99 -14.17
C THR A 139 -6.33 -12.08 -14.95
N LEU A 140 -7.40 -11.50 -14.39
CA LEU A 140 -8.70 -11.34 -15.03
C LEU A 140 -8.80 -10.09 -15.93
N ALA A 141 -7.81 -9.18 -15.86
CA ALA A 141 -7.86 -7.88 -16.54
C ALA A 141 -7.44 -7.91 -18.02
N ARG A 142 -7.03 -9.06 -18.57
CA ARG A 142 -6.43 -9.15 -19.92
C ARG A 142 -6.88 -10.32 -20.78
N SER A 143 -7.84 -11.12 -20.32
CA SER A 143 -8.17 -12.40 -20.94
C SER A 143 -9.66 -12.53 -21.15
N GLU A 144 -10.06 -12.70 -22.41
CA GLU A 144 -11.46 -12.93 -22.76
C GLU A 144 -11.96 -14.31 -22.28
N ASP A 145 -11.09 -15.24 -21.87
CA ASP A 145 -11.47 -16.63 -21.50
C ASP A 145 -10.74 -17.20 -20.26
N VAL A 146 -10.51 -16.41 -19.20
CA VAL A 146 -9.99 -17.01 -17.96
C VAL A 146 -11.06 -17.82 -17.24
N LYS A 147 -10.76 -19.10 -17.05
CA LYS A 147 -11.58 -20.03 -16.30
C LYS A 147 -11.56 -19.68 -14.81
N LEU A 148 -12.71 -19.34 -14.28
CA LEU A 148 -12.94 -19.25 -12.84
C LEU A 148 -13.20 -20.64 -12.26
N MET A 149 -12.47 -20.97 -11.20
CA MET A 149 -12.50 -22.26 -10.52
C MET A 149 -12.94 -22.09 -9.07
N SER A 150 -13.40 -23.17 -8.44
CA SER A 150 -13.99 -23.09 -7.09
C SER A 150 -13.94 -24.38 -6.27
N SER A 151 -13.24 -25.42 -6.73
CA SER A 151 -13.12 -26.67 -5.99
C SER A 151 -11.72 -26.83 -5.41
N PRO A 152 -11.57 -27.52 -4.27
CA PRO A 152 -10.26 -27.89 -3.73
C PRO A 152 -9.41 -28.68 -4.73
N GLU A 153 -10.03 -29.53 -5.54
CA GLU A 153 -9.35 -30.30 -6.59
C GLU A 153 -8.82 -29.38 -7.70
N ALA A 154 -9.58 -28.36 -8.13
CA ALA A 154 -9.06 -27.39 -9.09
C ALA A 154 -7.96 -26.50 -8.49
N PHE A 155 -8.01 -26.26 -7.17
CA PHE A 155 -7.00 -25.50 -6.46
C PHE A 155 -5.67 -26.27 -6.35
N SER A 156 -5.70 -27.59 -6.15
CA SER A 156 -4.47 -28.40 -6.14
C SER A 156 -3.73 -28.39 -7.47
N GLU A 157 -4.44 -28.19 -8.59
CA GLU A 157 -3.87 -28.13 -9.93
C GLU A 157 -3.35 -26.74 -10.34
N LEU A 158 -3.43 -25.73 -9.47
CA LEU A 158 -2.90 -24.41 -9.79
C LEU A 158 -1.38 -24.46 -9.99
N PRO A 159 -0.82 -23.69 -10.94
CA PRO A 159 0.61 -23.64 -11.20
C PRO A 159 1.34 -22.80 -10.13
N PHE A 160 1.34 -23.27 -8.88
CA PHE A 160 1.82 -22.50 -7.72
C PHE A 160 3.28 -22.05 -7.84
N GLN A 161 4.13 -22.79 -8.56
CA GLN A 161 5.51 -22.39 -8.86
C GLN A 161 5.59 -21.07 -9.65
N TYR A 162 4.60 -20.80 -10.53
CA TYR A 162 4.52 -19.55 -11.29
C TYR A 162 3.76 -18.49 -10.53
N ILE A 163 2.68 -18.87 -9.83
CA ILE A 163 1.91 -17.96 -8.98
C ILE A 163 2.81 -17.35 -7.92
N TYR A 164 3.58 -18.16 -7.18
CA TYR A 164 4.48 -17.71 -6.12
C TYR A 164 5.90 -17.36 -6.59
N HIS A 165 6.13 -17.27 -7.91
CA HIS A 165 7.46 -16.99 -8.45
C HIS A 165 8.02 -15.64 -7.95
N ASP A 166 9.15 -15.71 -7.24
CA ASP A 166 9.78 -14.54 -6.60
C ASP A 166 11.29 -14.42 -6.88
N THR A 167 11.78 -15.11 -7.90
CA THR A 167 13.19 -15.03 -8.33
C THR A 167 13.38 -14.12 -9.54
N SER A 168 14.63 -13.90 -9.92
CA SER A 168 14.99 -13.10 -11.10
C SER A 168 14.49 -13.77 -12.38
N MET A 169 13.82 -13.00 -13.24
CA MET A 169 13.41 -13.43 -14.58
C MET A 169 14.49 -13.15 -15.66
N ARG A 170 15.74 -12.91 -15.25
CA ARG A 170 16.87 -12.69 -16.17
C ARG A 170 17.13 -13.98 -16.96
N GLY A 171 17.31 -13.87 -18.27
CA GLY A 171 17.53 -15.01 -19.15
C GLY A 171 16.26 -15.66 -19.71
N LEU A 172 15.07 -15.35 -19.16
CA LEU A 172 13.81 -15.82 -19.73
C LEU A 172 13.45 -15.08 -21.02
N SER A 173 12.85 -15.81 -21.97
CA SER A 173 12.30 -15.26 -23.21
C SER A 173 11.14 -14.28 -22.91
N PRO A 174 10.79 -13.37 -23.84
CA PRO A 174 9.63 -12.50 -23.67
C PRO A 174 8.33 -13.26 -23.40
N GLU A 175 8.15 -14.43 -24.01
CA GLU A 175 6.98 -15.29 -23.82
C GLU A 175 6.93 -15.88 -22.41
N GLN A 176 8.04 -16.47 -21.95
CA GLN A 176 8.15 -17.00 -20.59
C GLN A 176 7.93 -15.91 -19.54
N LYS A 177 8.47 -14.70 -19.77
CA LYS A 177 8.22 -13.54 -18.90
C LYS A 177 6.76 -13.16 -18.85
N ARG A 178 6.07 -13.15 -19.99
CA ARG A 178 4.63 -12.84 -20.05
C ARG A 178 3.83 -13.88 -19.28
N ASP A 179 4.15 -15.15 -19.45
CA ASP A 179 3.46 -16.27 -18.80
C ASP A 179 3.61 -16.22 -17.27
N VAL A 180 4.86 -16.15 -16.78
CA VAL A 180 5.15 -15.99 -15.34
C VAL A 180 4.50 -14.72 -14.78
N THR A 181 4.55 -13.60 -15.51
CA THR A 181 3.92 -12.34 -15.07
C THR A 181 2.41 -12.47 -14.95
N GLY A 182 1.76 -13.19 -15.88
CA GLY A 182 0.33 -13.47 -15.83
C GLY A 182 -0.06 -14.27 -14.60
N HIS A 183 0.69 -15.33 -14.28
CA HIS A 183 0.46 -16.17 -13.10
C HIS A 183 0.75 -15.47 -11.77
N LYS A 184 1.73 -14.55 -11.73
CA LYS A 184 1.99 -13.70 -10.55
C LYS A 184 0.84 -12.74 -10.20
N HIS A 185 -0.14 -12.64 -11.08
CA HIS A 185 -1.42 -11.94 -10.91
C HIS A 185 -2.62 -12.90 -10.85
N ALA A 186 -2.41 -14.16 -10.47
CA ALA A 186 -3.52 -15.04 -10.11
C ALA A 186 -4.39 -14.41 -9.01
N GLU A 187 -5.70 -14.54 -9.15
CA GLU A 187 -6.67 -13.80 -8.35
C GLU A 187 -7.65 -14.73 -7.67
N ILE A 188 -8.17 -14.25 -6.54
CA ILE A 188 -9.35 -14.78 -5.87
C ILE A 188 -10.40 -13.68 -5.95
N VAL A 189 -11.62 -14.05 -6.31
CA VAL A 189 -12.73 -13.12 -6.46
C VAL A 189 -13.92 -13.58 -5.63
N VAL A 190 -14.54 -12.62 -4.95
CA VAL A 190 -15.77 -12.81 -4.18
C VAL A 190 -16.79 -11.77 -4.64
N PRO A 191 -18.03 -12.13 -4.97
CA PRO A 191 -19.03 -11.16 -5.43
C PRO A 191 -19.31 -10.07 -4.38
N GLU A 192 -19.43 -8.83 -4.85
CA GLU A 192 -19.98 -7.66 -4.14
C GLU A 192 -19.24 -7.19 -2.87
N LYS A 193 -19.12 -8.03 -1.83
CA LYS A 193 -18.51 -7.63 -0.55
C LYS A 193 -17.95 -8.81 0.26
N VAL A 194 -16.95 -8.52 1.08
CA VAL A 194 -16.32 -9.43 2.05
C VAL A 194 -16.27 -8.77 3.42
N ASP A 195 -16.77 -9.47 4.43
CA ASP A 195 -16.75 -9.04 5.83
C ASP A 195 -15.34 -9.13 6.43
N LEU A 196 -14.95 -8.14 7.23
CA LEU A 196 -13.62 -8.09 7.85
C LEU A 196 -13.40 -9.07 9.01
N SER A 197 -14.36 -9.93 9.37
CA SER A 197 -14.17 -11.05 10.32
C SER A 197 -13.11 -12.06 9.85
N LEU A 198 -12.90 -12.14 8.53
CA LEU A 198 -11.85 -12.97 7.92
C LEU A 198 -10.47 -12.29 7.87
N LEU A 199 -10.41 -10.99 8.18
CA LEU A 199 -9.17 -10.24 8.25
C LEU A 199 -8.32 -10.79 9.39
N ARG A 200 -7.04 -11.00 9.12
CA ARG A 200 -6.07 -11.52 10.11
C ARG A 200 -5.00 -10.51 10.44
N GLN A 201 -4.53 -9.74 9.46
CA GLN A 201 -3.48 -8.75 9.63
C GLN A 201 -3.65 -7.58 8.66
N ILE A 202 -3.15 -6.43 9.09
CA ILE A 202 -3.02 -5.21 8.29
C ILE A 202 -1.54 -4.86 8.27
N LEU A 203 -0.94 -4.77 7.08
CA LEU A 203 0.48 -4.44 6.94
C LEU A 203 0.65 -3.06 6.31
N VAL A 204 1.56 -2.29 6.89
CA VAL A 204 2.04 -0.99 6.37
C VAL A 204 3.56 -1.02 6.24
N ARG A 205 4.17 -0.11 5.47
CA ARG A 205 5.60 -0.18 5.15
C ARG A 205 6.50 0.40 6.23
N SER A 206 6.00 1.35 7.00
CA SER A 206 6.83 2.17 7.87
C SER A 206 6.13 2.56 9.16
N VAL A 207 6.93 3.00 10.14
CA VAL A 207 6.41 3.52 11.41
C VAL A 207 5.53 4.74 11.17
N ALA A 208 5.96 5.64 10.26
CA ALA A 208 5.17 6.81 9.89
C ALA A 208 3.79 6.43 9.32
N GLU A 209 3.72 5.44 8.43
CA GLU A 209 2.44 4.97 7.87
C GLU A 209 1.57 4.28 8.92
N LYS A 210 2.17 3.51 9.85
CA LYS A 210 1.46 2.92 10.98
C LYS A 210 0.81 3.98 11.86
N THR A 211 1.60 4.98 12.29
CA THR A 211 1.08 6.10 13.08
C THR A 211 -0.05 6.82 12.36
N THR A 212 0.13 7.07 11.05
CA THR A 212 -0.86 7.75 10.23
C THR A 212 -2.17 6.97 10.14
N LEU A 213 -2.11 5.66 9.90
CA LEU A 213 -3.30 4.83 9.80
C LEU A 213 -4.06 4.77 11.13
N LEU A 214 -3.35 4.62 12.24
CA LEU A 214 -3.94 4.63 13.58
C LEU A 214 -4.61 5.97 13.86
N GLU A 215 -3.92 7.08 13.65
CA GLU A 215 -4.46 8.42 13.89
C GLU A 215 -5.74 8.68 13.09
N LEU A 216 -5.74 8.34 11.80
CA LEU A 216 -6.92 8.51 10.94
C LEU A 216 -8.12 7.65 11.39
N LEU A 217 -7.87 6.44 11.92
CA LEU A 217 -8.93 5.59 12.48
C LEU A 217 -9.43 6.14 13.81
N HIS A 218 -8.54 6.58 14.69
CA HIS A 218 -8.86 7.13 16.01
C HIS A 218 -9.67 8.43 15.90
N GLU A 219 -9.44 9.26 14.89
CA GLU A 219 -10.28 10.43 14.59
C GLU A 219 -11.75 10.08 14.31
N SER A 220 -12.00 8.87 13.78
CA SER A 220 -13.34 8.32 13.60
C SER A 220 -13.83 7.48 14.79
N GLY A 221 -13.07 7.46 15.90
CA GLY A 221 -13.37 6.66 17.09
C GLY A 221 -13.18 5.15 16.90
N ASN A 222 -12.46 4.72 15.86
CA ASN A 222 -12.28 3.31 15.54
C ASN A 222 -10.92 2.78 16.05
N TYR A 223 -10.95 2.08 17.18
CA TYR A 223 -9.77 1.47 17.82
C TYR A 223 -9.71 -0.05 17.62
N ARG A 224 -10.69 -0.63 16.91
CA ARG A 224 -10.89 -2.08 16.79
C ARG A 224 -9.70 -2.80 16.14
N PHE A 225 -8.96 -2.10 15.30
CA PHE A 225 -7.94 -2.70 14.42
C PHE A 225 -6.50 -2.41 14.86
N ASP A 226 -6.29 -1.76 16.00
CA ASP A 226 -4.96 -1.34 16.45
C ASP A 226 -3.97 -2.52 16.52
N ASP A 227 -4.42 -3.65 17.08
CA ASP A 227 -3.62 -4.88 17.21
C ASP A 227 -3.40 -5.62 15.88
N PHE A 228 -4.21 -5.32 14.86
CA PHE A 228 -4.06 -5.90 13.53
C PHE A 228 -2.97 -5.21 12.72
N ILE A 229 -2.66 -3.94 13.03
CA ILE A 229 -1.76 -3.10 12.23
C ILE A 229 -0.31 -3.36 12.61
N GLN A 230 0.45 -3.92 11.68
CA GLN A 230 1.83 -4.33 11.85
C GLN A 230 2.72 -3.80 10.73
N LEU A 231 4.02 -3.74 10.99
CA LEU A 231 5.00 -3.41 9.96
C LEU A 231 5.24 -4.62 9.06
N GLY A 232 5.02 -4.45 7.77
CA GLY A 232 5.51 -5.39 6.77
C GLY A 232 6.95 -5.09 6.38
N ASP A 233 7.55 -6.00 5.62
CA ASP A 233 8.93 -5.90 5.15
C ASP A 233 9.01 -6.07 3.62
N GLU A 234 10.23 -6.23 3.09
CA GLU A 234 10.47 -6.48 1.68
C GLU A 234 9.91 -7.82 1.17
N SER A 235 9.38 -8.69 2.04
CA SER A 235 8.61 -9.85 1.60
C SER A 235 7.20 -9.48 1.10
N THR A 236 6.69 -8.31 1.49
CA THR A 236 5.34 -7.83 1.13
C THR A 236 5.40 -6.60 0.24
N PHE A 237 6.31 -5.68 0.54
CA PHE A 237 6.47 -4.42 -0.17
C PHE A 237 7.70 -4.43 -1.07
N TYR A 238 7.69 -3.62 -2.12
CA TYR A 238 8.91 -3.36 -2.90
C TYR A 238 9.82 -2.37 -2.20
N MET A 239 9.25 -1.43 -1.46
CA MET A 239 9.93 -0.32 -0.79
C MET A 239 10.90 0.42 -1.70
N ASP A 240 10.65 0.44 -3.02
CA ASP A 240 11.59 0.92 -4.04
C ASP A 240 11.20 2.30 -4.60
N ARG A 241 10.45 3.11 -3.84
CA ARG A 241 10.00 4.45 -4.22
C ARG A 241 10.10 5.41 -3.03
N ASN A 242 9.65 6.65 -3.24
CA ASN A 242 9.65 7.67 -2.21
C ASN A 242 8.56 7.38 -1.17
N PHE A 243 8.89 7.46 0.12
CA PHE A 243 7.92 7.38 1.21
C PHE A 243 8.51 7.87 2.53
N VAL A 244 7.66 8.23 3.48
CA VAL A 244 8.06 8.64 4.83
C VAL A 244 8.34 7.39 5.66
N ARG A 245 9.56 7.23 6.18
CA ARG A 245 9.94 6.09 7.01
C ARG A 245 9.54 6.29 8.47
N ASN A 246 9.87 7.45 9.00
CA ASN A 246 9.69 7.78 10.40
C ASN A 246 9.57 9.29 10.58
N VAL A 247 8.80 9.69 11.58
CA VAL A 247 8.74 11.07 12.05
C VAL A 247 8.97 11.06 13.55
N SER A 248 9.97 11.82 13.99
CA SER A 248 10.26 12.00 15.41
C SER A 248 9.87 13.42 15.80
N MET A 249 9.02 13.53 16.80
CA MET A 249 8.48 14.80 17.29
C MET A 249 8.92 15.03 18.72
N SER A 250 9.18 16.29 19.05
CA SER A 250 9.50 16.76 20.40
C SER A 250 8.86 18.13 20.62
N PRO A 251 8.85 18.64 21.87
CA PRO A 251 8.33 19.98 22.12
C PRO A 251 9.08 21.09 21.38
N THR A 252 10.31 20.88 20.95
CA THR A 252 11.13 21.92 20.31
C THR A 252 11.10 21.88 18.78
N GLY A 253 10.51 20.83 18.19
CA GLY A 253 10.65 20.55 16.76
C GLY A 253 10.42 19.09 16.42
N PHE A 254 10.53 18.81 15.12
CA PHE A 254 10.35 17.48 14.56
C PHE A 254 11.35 17.21 13.44
N SER A 255 11.58 15.93 13.17
CA SER A 255 12.41 15.46 12.07
C SER A 255 11.69 14.38 11.30
N ILE A 256 11.84 14.41 9.97
CA ILE A 256 11.24 13.49 9.02
C ILE A 256 12.38 12.74 8.34
N GLN A 257 12.31 11.41 8.40
CA GLN A 257 13.20 10.52 7.68
C GLN A 257 12.43 9.89 6.53
N ASN A 258 12.93 10.08 5.32
CA ASN A 258 12.30 9.63 4.10
C ASN A 258 13.20 8.60 3.40
N ARG A 259 12.58 7.66 2.69
CA ARG A 259 13.27 6.97 1.60
C ARG A 259 13.07 7.80 0.35
N VAL A 260 14.14 8.07 -0.39
CA VAL A 260 14.09 8.82 -1.65
C VAL A 260 14.53 7.96 -2.83
N LYS A 261 13.90 8.20 -3.98
CA LYS A 261 14.28 7.67 -5.29
C LYS A 261 13.82 8.64 -6.37
N ASN A 262 14.77 9.41 -6.90
CA ASN A 262 14.53 10.44 -7.91
C ASN A 262 13.33 11.35 -7.57
N PRO A 263 13.29 11.96 -6.37
CA PRO A 263 12.17 12.80 -5.95
C PRO A 263 12.08 14.12 -6.72
N TYR A 264 13.14 14.51 -7.43
CA TYR A 264 13.27 15.70 -8.27
C TYR A 264 14.47 15.52 -9.23
N PRO A 265 14.65 16.42 -10.23
CA PRO A 265 15.76 16.33 -11.18
C PRO A 265 17.13 16.36 -10.50
N SER A 266 18.04 15.47 -10.91
CA SER A 266 19.36 15.32 -10.26
C SER A 266 20.26 16.55 -10.42
N ASP A 267 20.02 17.37 -11.44
CA ASP A 267 20.69 18.64 -11.69
C ASP A 267 20.26 19.75 -10.72
N TRP A 268 19.23 19.54 -9.91
CA TRP A 268 18.83 20.48 -8.84
C TRP A 268 19.62 20.27 -7.55
N GLY A 269 20.45 19.22 -7.48
CA GLY A 269 21.29 18.90 -6.32
C GLY A 269 21.03 17.52 -5.72
N ALA A 270 21.81 17.17 -4.71
CA ALA A 270 21.67 15.95 -3.92
C ALA A 270 20.44 15.98 -3.01
N THR A 271 19.95 14.80 -2.64
CA THR A 271 18.78 14.57 -1.78
C THR A 271 19.06 14.70 -0.28
N ASN A 272 20.28 15.09 0.10
CA ASN A 272 20.73 15.21 1.48
C ASN A 272 20.34 16.56 2.12
N ALA A 273 20.54 16.69 3.44
CA ALA A 273 20.08 17.87 4.19
C ALA A 273 20.73 19.22 3.79
N THR A 274 21.87 19.21 3.08
CA THR A 274 22.71 20.41 2.84
C THR A 274 22.35 21.24 1.60
N GLU A 275 21.47 20.75 0.73
CA GLU A 275 21.16 21.39 -0.57
C GLU A 275 19.71 21.97 -0.67
N PRO A 276 19.18 22.47 -1.81
CA PRO A 276 18.07 23.42 -1.78
C PRO A 276 16.82 22.84 -1.12
N LYS A 277 16.20 23.66 -0.27
CA LYS A 277 14.96 23.30 0.45
C LYS A 277 13.73 23.40 -0.46
N TYR A 278 13.84 24.21 -1.51
CA TYR A 278 12.74 24.57 -2.40
C TYR A 278 13.09 24.24 -3.85
N ALA A 279 12.06 24.05 -4.67
CA ALA A 279 12.19 23.83 -6.10
C ALA A 279 12.97 24.99 -6.75
N VAL A 280 13.94 24.64 -7.60
CA VAL A 280 14.75 25.63 -8.35
C VAL A 280 13.89 26.33 -9.41
N ASN A 281 12.93 25.61 -9.98
CA ASN A 281 11.90 26.14 -10.86
C ASN A 281 10.54 25.57 -10.42
N SER A 282 9.69 26.42 -9.84
CA SER A 282 8.38 26.02 -9.32
C SER A 282 7.41 25.59 -10.42
N ASP A 283 7.61 26.05 -11.66
CA ASP A 283 6.65 25.92 -12.76
C ASP A 283 6.67 24.50 -13.36
N VAL A 284 7.77 23.75 -13.19
CA VAL A 284 7.89 22.34 -13.59
C VAL A 284 7.41 21.38 -12.49
N SER A 285 6.22 21.65 -11.97
CA SER A 285 5.57 20.90 -10.88
C SER A 285 5.38 19.41 -11.16
N ASP A 286 5.44 18.97 -12.41
CA ASP A 286 5.36 17.57 -12.79
C ASP A 286 6.65 16.78 -12.49
N ARG A 287 7.77 17.46 -12.29
CA ARG A 287 9.11 16.84 -12.20
C ARG A 287 9.63 16.63 -10.78
N TYR A 288 8.96 17.14 -9.77
CA TYR A 288 9.36 16.95 -8.37
C TYR A 288 8.17 16.56 -7.49
N LEU A 289 8.48 16.01 -6.32
CA LEU A 289 7.52 15.78 -5.25
C LEU A 289 7.50 17.00 -4.33
N ASN A 290 6.35 17.66 -4.23
CA ASN A 290 6.14 18.82 -3.37
C ASN A 290 5.72 18.39 -1.97
N VAL A 291 6.42 18.89 -0.95
CA VAL A 291 6.08 18.64 0.46
C VAL A 291 5.37 19.84 1.05
N THR A 292 4.26 19.61 1.74
CA THR A 292 3.67 20.60 2.65
C THR A 292 3.50 19.99 4.03
N ILE A 293 3.58 20.83 5.04
CA ILE A 293 3.56 20.47 6.44
C ILE A 293 2.63 21.44 7.14
N LYS A 294 1.73 20.89 7.95
CA LYS A 294 0.82 21.63 8.79
C LYS A 294 1.01 21.15 10.22
N SER A 295 1.30 22.07 11.14
CA SER A 295 1.26 21.79 12.57
C SER A 295 0.14 22.58 13.23
N VAL A 296 -0.59 21.94 14.13
CA VAL A 296 -1.71 22.53 14.87
C VAL A 296 -1.47 22.35 16.35
N THR A 297 -1.42 23.44 17.11
CA THR A 297 -1.31 23.39 18.58
C THR A 297 -2.70 23.27 19.22
N PRO A 298 -2.78 22.83 20.50
CA PRO A 298 -4.05 22.66 21.21
C PRO A 298 -4.91 23.92 21.31
N ASP A 299 -4.30 25.11 21.30
CA ASP A 299 -4.99 26.40 21.27
C ASP A 299 -5.57 26.77 19.89
N GLY A 300 -5.44 25.88 18.90
CA GLY A 300 -5.95 26.06 17.55
C GLY A 300 -5.02 26.83 16.61
N ARG A 301 -3.82 27.24 17.06
CA ARG A 301 -2.87 27.94 16.19
C ARG A 301 -2.30 27.00 15.14
N VAL A 302 -2.41 27.40 13.87
CA VAL A 302 -1.95 26.63 12.70
C VAL A 302 -0.67 27.25 12.13
N VAL A 303 0.32 26.40 11.85
CA VAL A 303 1.55 26.78 11.14
C VAL A 303 1.67 25.91 9.90
N ASN A 304 1.78 26.55 8.73
CA ASN A 304 2.01 25.87 7.46
C ASN A 304 3.45 26.09 6.97
N TRP A 305 4.04 25.06 6.40
CA TRP A 305 5.32 25.12 5.70
C TRP A 305 5.27 24.29 4.41
N PRO A 306 5.90 24.73 3.32
CA PRO A 306 6.50 26.05 3.16
C PRO A 306 5.44 27.15 3.08
N GLY A 307 5.85 28.42 3.05
CA GLY A 307 4.91 29.51 2.77
C GLY A 307 4.33 29.38 1.35
N ALA A 308 3.17 30.00 1.08
CA ALA A 308 2.42 29.84 -0.17
C ALA A 308 3.25 30.10 -1.45
N GLU A 309 4.23 31.00 -1.38
CA GLU A 309 5.13 31.37 -2.48
C GLU A 309 6.21 30.32 -2.80
N HIS A 310 6.32 29.24 -2.02
CA HIS A 310 7.40 28.28 -2.12
C HIS A 310 6.87 26.86 -2.31
N LYS A 311 7.63 26.05 -3.05
CA LYS A 311 7.39 24.63 -3.26
C LYS A 311 8.56 23.85 -2.70
N ALA A 312 8.34 23.00 -1.71
CA ALA A 312 9.40 22.32 -0.99
C ALA A 312 9.71 20.96 -1.60
N LEU A 313 10.98 20.61 -1.68
CA LEU A 313 11.42 19.33 -2.23
C LEU A 313 11.29 18.20 -1.21
N PHE A 314 10.94 17.01 -1.68
CA PHE A 314 10.96 15.78 -0.87
C PHE A 314 12.41 15.27 -0.70
N LYS A 315 12.97 15.40 0.50
CA LYS A 315 14.38 15.12 0.80
C LYS A 315 14.52 13.95 1.76
N GLU A 316 15.67 13.29 1.76
CA GLU A 316 15.94 12.12 2.60
C GLU A 316 15.81 12.42 4.09
N GLN A 317 16.25 13.61 4.50
CA GLN A 317 16.11 14.08 5.88
C GLN A 317 15.66 15.54 5.90
N MET A 318 14.65 15.83 6.73
CA MET A 318 14.10 17.17 6.91
C MET A 318 13.94 17.43 8.41
N SER A 319 14.47 18.56 8.90
CA SER A 319 14.44 18.91 10.32
C SER A 319 13.89 20.31 10.51
N PHE A 320 12.97 20.44 11.46
CA PHE A 320 12.23 21.67 11.73
C PHE A 320 12.31 22.01 13.21
N ARG A 321 12.58 23.27 13.51
CA ARG A 321 12.49 23.83 14.86
C ARG A 321 11.23 24.66 14.96
N LEU A 322 10.46 24.44 16.03
CA LEU A 322 9.35 25.32 16.35
C LEU A 322 9.89 26.67 16.83
N ARG A 323 9.16 27.75 16.53
CA ARG A 323 9.55 29.11 16.97
C ARG A 323 9.55 29.25 18.49
N ARG A 324 8.68 28.50 19.15
CA ARG A 324 8.54 28.38 20.60
C ARG A 324 8.33 26.90 20.92
N PRO A 325 8.86 26.38 22.03
CA PRO A 325 8.55 25.03 22.46
C PRO A 325 7.03 24.86 22.68
N GLU A 326 6.47 23.77 22.18
CA GLU A 326 5.05 23.43 22.32
C GLU A 326 4.93 22.02 22.90
N PRO A 327 4.36 21.84 24.11
CA PRO A 327 4.32 20.53 24.78
C PRO A 327 3.44 19.52 24.04
N ALA A 328 2.46 20.01 23.27
CA ALA A 328 1.65 19.17 22.41
C ALA A 328 1.35 19.86 21.08
N TYR A 329 1.29 19.08 19.99
CA TYR A 329 0.84 19.53 18.68
C TYR A 329 0.57 18.34 17.76
N THR A 330 -0.39 18.50 16.86
CA THR A 330 -0.61 17.59 15.73
C THR A 330 0.26 18.03 14.56
N LEU A 331 0.81 17.07 13.83
CA LEU A 331 1.59 17.28 12.62
C LEU A 331 1.00 16.46 11.48
N GLU A 332 0.79 17.14 10.35
CA GLU A 332 0.33 16.56 9.10
C GLU A 332 1.37 16.90 8.02
N VAL A 333 1.86 15.89 7.31
CA VAL A 333 2.79 16.02 6.20
C VAL A 333 2.10 15.50 4.95
N MET A 334 2.01 16.35 3.94
CA MET A 334 1.47 16.02 2.63
C MET A 334 2.59 15.94 1.60
N VAL A 335 2.44 15.06 0.64
CA VAL A 335 3.30 14.98 -0.56
C VAL A 335 2.40 14.91 -1.79
N ASP A 336 2.53 15.88 -2.71
CA ASP A 336 1.66 16.05 -3.88
C ASP A 336 0.17 15.84 -3.53
N ASP A 337 -0.31 16.53 -2.48
CA ASP A 337 -1.68 16.52 -1.98
C ASP A 337 -2.19 15.20 -1.35
N HIS A 338 -1.32 14.22 -1.13
CA HIS A 338 -1.67 13.01 -0.37
C HIS A 338 -1.07 13.06 1.04
N VAL A 339 -1.84 12.60 2.03
CA VAL A 339 -1.34 12.40 3.40
C VAL A 339 -0.19 11.41 3.37
N ALA A 340 1.00 11.87 3.77
CA ALA A 340 2.20 11.06 3.88
C ALA A 340 2.56 10.77 5.35
N TYR A 341 2.15 11.64 6.26
CA TYR A 341 2.20 11.41 7.70
C TYR A 341 1.12 12.19 8.43
N LYS A 342 0.54 11.60 9.47
CA LYS A 342 -0.25 12.29 10.49
C LYS A 342 0.06 11.71 11.86
N GLY A 343 0.26 12.57 12.85
CA GLY A 343 0.50 12.13 14.22
C GLY A 343 0.52 13.28 15.23
N GLN A 344 0.56 12.91 16.50
CA GLN A 344 0.53 13.85 17.62
C GLN A 344 1.82 13.75 18.43
N CYS A 345 2.35 14.90 18.83
CA CYS A 345 3.32 14.99 19.91
C CYS A 345 2.58 15.34 21.19
N ASN A 346 2.80 14.56 22.25
CA ASN A 346 2.35 14.85 23.60
C ASN A 346 3.56 14.66 24.52
N SER A 347 3.96 15.71 25.24
CA SER A 347 5.06 15.67 26.21
C SER A 347 4.60 15.25 27.60
N VAL A 348 3.46 14.56 27.72
CA VAL A 348 3.09 13.96 28.99
C VAL A 348 4.10 12.84 29.20
N GLU A 349 5.14 13.13 29.99
CA GLU A 349 5.97 12.09 30.58
C GLU A 349 5.02 11.03 31.13
N ASP A 350 5.23 9.77 30.74
CA ASP A 350 4.75 8.65 31.52
C ASP A 350 5.33 8.82 32.94
N GLU A 351 4.62 9.54 33.80
CA GLU A 351 4.75 9.40 35.25
C GLU A 351 4.32 7.96 35.54
N LEU A 352 5.26 7.04 35.34
CA LEU A 352 5.19 5.69 35.88
C LEU A 352 4.96 5.85 37.38
N PRO A 353 3.85 5.38 37.94
CA PRO A 353 3.68 5.38 39.38
C PRO A 353 4.77 4.48 39.96
N PHE A 354 5.60 5.07 40.82
CA PHE A 354 6.64 4.40 41.59
C PHE A 354 6.13 3.19 42.36
#